data_AF-A0A848Z922-F1
#
_entry.id   AF-A0A848Z922-F1
#
_cell.length_a   1.000
_cell.length_b   1.000
_cell.length_c   1.000
_cell.angle_alpha   90.00
_cell.angle_beta   90.00
_cell.angle_gamma   90.00
#
_symmetry.space_group_name_H-M   'P 1'
#
loop_
_entity.id
_entity.type
_entity.pdbx_description
1 polymer ?
#
loop_
_entity_poly.entity_id
_entity_poly.type
_entity_poly.pdbx_seq_one_letter_code
_entity_poly.pdbx_strand_id
1 'polypeptide(L)'
;VAARLPAGSQGAARIAGATGGTAWEREAPLTIARDAGGVAALWARSKIAELERERYRGADPQAIRDGILEVALAHGLVSDYTSLVAVDSVVARPPAAPLETEAVAVNMPAGVTMSMAGGAPATPSQPTPEQRDAAVDAGPPAPDPASLAAIRAMATTGTPFVVARLPGTATPAQLNLIFGAACLVLAALLLWLARRRGGLS
;
A
#
# COMPACT_ATOMS: atom_id res chain seq x y z
N VAL A 1 28.02 -6.46 -14.51
CA VAL A 1 27.95 -5.76 -15.82
C VAL A 1 27.21 -6.67 -16.77
N ALA A 2 26.23 -6.14 -17.52
CA ALA A 2 25.49 -6.89 -18.54
C ALA A 2 25.44 -6.05 -19.82
N ALA A 3 25.51 -6.70 -20.99
CA ALA A 3 25.48 -6.04 -22.30
C ALA A 3 24.69 -6.88 -23.31
N ARG A 4 24.05 -6.22 -24.27
CA ARG A 4 23.38 -6.86 -25.41
C ARG A 4 24.30 -6.80 -26.62
N LEU A 5 24.52 -7.95 -27.25
CA LEU A 5 25.26 -8.05 -28.50
C LEU A 5 24.28 -8.34 -29.66
N PRO A 6 24.59 -7.87 -30.89
CA PRO A 6 23.86 -8.28 -32.08
C PRO A 6 23.91 -9.80 -32.29
N ALA A 7 22.85 -10.35 -32.88
CA ALA A 7 22.83 -11.76 -33.28
C ALA A 7 23.98 -12.05 -34.26
N GLY A 8 24.66 -13.19 -34.06
CA GLY A 8 25.78 -13.59 -34.91
C GLY A 8 27.13 -12.92 -34.58
N SER A 9 27.23 -12.20 -33.45
CA SER A 9 28.51 -11.66 -32.97
C SER A 9 29.54 -12.77 -32.74
N GLN A 10 30.74 -12.62 -33.29
CA GLN A 10 31.86 -13.56 -33.13
C GLN A 10 33.05 -12.87 -32.43
N GLY A 11 34.00 -13.65 -31.92
CA GLY A 11 35.21 -13.15 -31.26
C GLY A 11 35.26 -13.43 -29.76
N ALA A 12 35.92 -12.55 -29.00
CA ALA A 12 36.08 -12.68 -27.55
C ALA A 12 35.84 -11.33 -26.84
N ALA A 13 35.23 -11.40 -25.65
CA ALA A 13 35.15 -10.27 -24.74
C ALA A 13 36.43 -10.20 -23.89
N ARG A 14 37.15 -9.08 -23.99
CA ARG A 14 38.34 -8.79 -23.18
C ARG A 14 37.95 -8.02 -21.94
N ILE A 15 38.32 -8.55 -20.77
CA ILE A 15 38.11 -7.94 -19.46
C ILE A 15 39.49 -7.59 -18.91
N ALA A 16 39.73 -6.31 -18.66
CA ALA A 16 41.00 -5.82 -18.13
C ALA A 16 40.77 -4.99 -16.86
N GLY A 17 41.78 -4.96 -15.99
CA GLY A 17 41.75 -4.18 -14.77
C GLY A 17 43.13 -4.08 -14.11
N ALA A 18 43.19 -3.43 -12.96
CA ALA A 18 44.39 -3.37 -12.13
C ALA A 18 44.07 -3.84 -10.71
N THR A 19 44.92 -4.69 -10.14
CA THR A 19 44.80 -5.17 -8.77
C THR A 19 46.17 -5.11 -8.12
N GLY A 20 46.30 -4.41 -6.99
CA GLY A 20 47.59 -4.24 -6.31
C GLY A 20 48.67 -3.54 -7.15
N GLY A 21 48.27 -2.69 -8.11
CA GLY A 21 49.20 -2.04 -9.05
C GLY A 21 49.62 -2.89 -10.25
N THR A 22 49.23 -4.16 -10.31
CA THR A 22 49.47 -5.03 -11.46
C THR A 22 48.26 -5.04 -12.39
N ALA A 23 48.50 -4.78 -13.68
CA ALA A 23 47.48 -4.93 -14.70
C ALA A 23 47.19 -6.42 -14.92
N TRP A 24 45.92 -6.79 -15.01
CA TRP A 24 45.49 -8.12 -15.37
C TRP A 24 44.45 -8.07 -16.49
N GLU A 25 44.39 -9.16 -17.23
CA GLU A 25 43.49 -9.29 -18.35
C GLU A 25 42.98 -10.73 -18.47
N ARG A 26 41.74 -10.88 -18.93
CA ARG A 26 41.14 -12.16 -19.26
C ARG A 26 40.26 -12.01 -20.50
N GLU A 27 40.36 -12.99 -21.39
CA GLU A 27 39.47 -13.10 -22.55
C GLU A 27 38.41 -14.17 -22.32
N ALA A 28 37.19 -13.89 -22.77
CA ALA A 28 36.06 -14.81 -22.74
C ALA A 28 35.51 -14.97 -24.18
N PRO A 29 35.67 -16.14 -24.81
CA PRO A 29 35.17 -16.36 -26.17
C PRO A 29 33.64 -16.28 -26.23
N LEU A 30 33.11 -15.53 -27.20
CA LEU A 30 31.67 -15.32 -27.40
C LEU A 30 30.97 -16.54 -28.01
N THR A 31 31.73 -17.47 -28.59
CA THR A 31 31.23 -18.73 -29.18
C THR A 31 30.68 -19.71 -28.15
N ILE A 32 30.98 -19.53 -26.85
CA ILE A 32 30.46 -20.36 -25.75
C ILE A 32 29.17 -19.74 -25.16
N ALA A 33 28.46 -18.91 -25.92
CA ALA A 33 27.16 -18.41 -25.52
C ALA A 33 26.17 -19.58 -25.42
N ARG A 34 25.69 -19.84 -24.20
CA ARG A 34 24.58 -20.76 -23.94
C ARG A 34 23.34 -19.95 -23.67
N ASP A 35 22.20 -20.41 -24.18
CA ASP A 35 20.93 -19.85 -23.78
C ASP A 35 20.74 -20.02 -22.28
N ALA A 36 20.58 -18.90 -21.60
CA ALA A 36 20.36 -18.82 -20.17
C ALA A 36 19.13 -17.95 -19.92
N GLY A 37 18.06 -18.59 -19.44
CA GLY A 37 16.83 -17.91 -19.08
C GLY A 37 17.11 -16.73 -18.14
N GLY A 38 16.54 -15.57 -18.45
CA GLY A 38 16.64 -14.38 -17.60
C GLY A 38 17.87 -13.48 -17.82
N VAL A 39 18.89 -13.88 -18.60
CA VAL A 39 20.03 -12.98 -18.89
C VAL A 39 19.59 -11.73 -19.66
N ALA A 40 18.64 -11.87 -20.58
CA ALA A 40 18.03 -10.74 -21.29
C ALA A 40 17.31 -9.77 -20.31
N ALA A 41 16.57 -10.31 -19.34
CA ALA A 41 15.90 -9.52 -18.32
C ALA A 41 16.90 -8.82 -17.38
N LEU A 42 18.02 -9.47 -17.04
CA LEU A 42 19.09 -8.87 -16.25
C LEU A 42 19.75 -7.69 -16.99
N TRP A 43 20.04 -7.85 -18.28
CA TRP A 43 20.54 -6.75 -19.11
C TRP A 43 19.52 -5.60 -19.19
N ALA A 44 18.25 -5.90 -19.47
CA ALA A 44 17.21 -4.89 -19.60
C ALA A 44 17.02 -4.08 -18.30
N ARG A 45 16.99 -4.73 -17.14
CA ARG A 45 16.98 -4.04 -15.83
C ARG A 45 18.21 -3.17 -15.63
N SER A 46 19.40 -3.67 -16.00
CA SER A 46 20.64 -2.88 -15.93
C SER A 46 20.59 -1.65 -16.85
N LYS A 47 19.95 -1.75 -18.02
CA LYS A 47 19.81 -0.63 -18.95
C LYS A 47 18.82 0.41 -18.45
N ILE A 48 17.70 0.00 -17.87
CA ILE A 48 16.74 0.91 -17.21
C ILE A 48 17.43 1.67 -16.07
N ALA A 49 18.16 0.98 -15.19
CA ALA A 49 18.89 1.63 -14.10
C ALA A 49 19.99 2.61 -14.59
N GLU A 50 20.49 2.44 -15.82
CA GLU A 50 21.40 3.40 -16.44
C GLU A 50 20.68 4.66 -16.91
N LEU A 51 19.56 4.51 -17.60
CA LEU A 51 18.72 5.62 -18.04
C LEU A 51 18.19 6.44 -16.84
N GLU A 52 17.80 5.77 -15.76
CA GLU A 52 17.41 6.43 -14.51
C GLU A 52 18.57 7.22 -13.90
N ARG A 53 19.80 6.71 -13.97
CA ARG A 53 20.98 7.46 -13.50
C ARG A 53 21.22 8.70 -14.35
N GLU A 54 21.11 8.61 -15.67
CA GLU A 54 21.28 9.73 -16.60
C GLU A 54 20.27 10.85 -16.35
N ARG A 55 19.04 10.51 -15.93
CA ARG A 55 18.03 11.49 -15.48
C ARG A 55 18.57 12.40 -14.38
N TYR A 56 19.28 11.84 -13.38
CA TYR A 56 19.88 12.61 -12.29
C TYR A 56 21.11 13.43 -12.73
N ARG A 57 21.59 13.27 -13.97
CA ARG A 57 22.72 14.03 -14.53
C ARG A 57 22.28 15.13 -15.48
N GLY A 58 20.97 15.35 -15.63
CA GLY A 58 20.41 16.42 -16.45
C GLY A 58 20.15 16.03 -17.90
N ALA A 59 20.09 14.74 -18.23
CA ALA A 59 19.62 14.28 -19.53
C ALA A 59 18.16 14.68 -19.76
N ASP A 60 17.75 14.78 -21.03
CA ASP A 60 16.36 15.12 -21.40
C ASP A 60 15.37 14.12 -20.79
N PRO A 61 14.45 14.56 -19.91
CA PRO A 61 13.48 13.67 -19.26
C PRO A 61 12.60 12.88 -20.23
N GLN A 62 12.29 13.46 -21.40
CA GLN A 62 11.45 12.78 -22.38
C GLN A 62 12.20 11.63 -23.06
N ALA A 63 13.43 11.87 -23.51
CA ALA A 63 14.30 10.81 -24.04
C ALA A 63 14.52 9.67 -23.02
N ILE A 64 14.70 9.99 -21.73
CA ILE A 64 14.83 8.97 -20.68
C ILE A 64 13.55 8.14 -20.55
N ARG A 65 12.38 8.79 -20.51
CA ARG A 65 11.08 8.10 -20.42
C ARG A 65 10.89 7.16 -21.59
N ASP A 66 11.12 7.64 -22.80
CA ASP A 66 10.89 6.88 -24.03
C ASP A 66 11.85 5.68 -24.10
N GLY A 67 13.11 5.86 -23.73
CA GLY A 67 14.08 4.75 -23.63
C GLY A 67 13.71 3.71 -22.56
N ILE A 68 13.21 4.14 -21.39
CA ILE A 68 12.76 3.21 -20.35
C ILE A 68 11.51 2.45 -20.80
N LEU A 69 10.56 3.13 -21.45
CA LEU A 69 9.37 2.48 -22.01
C LEU A 69 9.72 1.44 -23.07
N GLU A 70 10.61 1.77 -24.01
CA GLU A 70 11.06 0.85 -25.05
C GLU A 70 11.63 -0.45 -24.45
N VAL A 71 12.58 -0.33 -23.52
CA VAL A 71 13.23 -1.48 -22.89
C VAL A 71 12.26 -2.26 -22.02
N ALA A 72 11.42 -1.58 -21.23
CA ALA A 72 10.47 -2.23 -20.32
C ALA A 72 9.42 -3.03 -21.09
N LEU A 73 8.83 -2.43 -22.13
CA LEU A 73 7.81 -3.09 -22.96
C LEU A 73 8.39 -4.25 -23.77
N ALA A 74 9.57 -4.09 -24.36
CA ALA A 74 10.23 -5.15 -25.13
C ALA A 74 10.55 -6.40 -24.30
N HIS A 75 10.77 -6.23 -22.98
CA HIS A 75 11.16 -7.30 -22.07
C HIS A 75 10.09 -7.66 -21.02
N GLY A 76 8.90 -7.07 -21.07
CA GLY A 76 7.81 -7.33 -20.12
C GLY A 76 8.19 -6.98 -18.67
N LEU A 77 8.92 -5.89 -18.48
CA LEU A 77 9.37 -5.43 -17.16
C LEU A 77 8.43 -4.36 -16.60
N VAL A 78 8.36 -4.30 -15.27
CA VAL A 78 7.72 -3.22 -14.52
C VAL A 78 8.77 -2.14 -14.23
N SER A 79 8.43 -0.87 -14.44
CA SER A 79 9.28 0.31 -14.26
C SER A 79 8.45 1.48 -13.73
N ASP A 80 9.07 2.62 -13.45
CA ASP A 80 8.36 3.86 -13.08
C ASP A 80 7.29 4.30 -14.10
N TYR A 81 7.38 3.80 -15.33
CA TYR A 81 6.47 4.14 -16.44
C TYR A 81 5.58 2.98 -16.90
N THR A 82 5.63 1.82 -16.24
CA THR A 82 4.83 0.64 -16.63
C THR A 82 4.27 -0.08 -15.40
N SER A 83 3.04 -0.57 -15.49
CA SER A 83 2.39 -1.33 -14.42
C SER A 83 1.64 -2.55 -14.98
N LEU A 84 1.54 -3.60 -14.18
CA LEU A 84 0.75 -4.78 -14.53
C LEU A 84 -0.70 -4.56 -14.08
N VAL A 85 -1.64 -4.64 -15.01
CA VAL A 85 -3.08 -4.52 -14.75
C VAL A 85 -3.73 -5.84 -15.08
N ALA A 86 -4.33 -6.48 -14.06
CA ALA A 86 -5.16 -7.65 -14.27
C ALA A 86 -6.56 -7.18 -14.71
N VAL A 87 -6.97 -7.58 -15.91
CA VAL A 87 -8.33 -7.37 -16.42
C VAL A 87 -9.07 -8.69 -16.34
N ASP A 88 -10.12 -8.74 -15.51
CA ASP A 88 -11.08 -9.84 -15.54
C ASP A 88 -12.17 -9.52 -16.56
N SER A 89 -12.48 -10.49 -17.42
CA SER A 89 -13.46 -10.36 -18.51
C SER A 89 -14.76 -11.12 -18.23
N VAL A 90 -14.82 -11.90 -17.15
CA VAL A 90 -15.99 -12.74 -16.88
C VAL A 90 -17.06 -11.92 -16.14
N VAL A 91 -18.11 -11.55 -16.88
CA VAL A 91 -19.32 -10.99 -16.27
C VAL A 91 -20.07 -12.12 -15.58
N ALA A 92 -19.98 -12.18 -14.24
CA ALA A 92 -20.56 -13.25 -13.43
C ALA A 92 -22.10 -13.40 -13.54
N ARG A 93 -22.81 -12.38 -14.06
CA ARG A 93 -24.27 -12.39 -14.21
C ARG A 93 -24.70 -11.93 -15.61
N PRO A 94 -25.46 -12.74 -16.36
CA PRO A 94 -26.13 -12.28 -17.58
C PRO A 94 -27.12 -11.15 -17.27
N PRO A 95 -27.16 -10.06 -18.05
CA PRO A 95 -27.99 -8.88 -17.75
C PRO A 95 -29.51 -9.17 -17.73
N ALA A 96 -29.95 -10.26 -18.35
CA ALA A 96 -31.35 -10.67 -18.40
C ALA A 96 -31.78 -11.60 -17.23
N ALA A 97 -30.86 -11.95 -16.33
CA ALA A 97 -31.21 -12.82 -15.20
C ALA A 97 -32.02 -12.03 -14.14
N PRO A 98 -33.18 -12.53 -13.69
CA PRO A 98 -33.99 -11.88 -12.67
C PRO A 98 -33.20 -11.75 -11.36
N LEU A 99 -33.40 -10.64 -10.64
CA LEU A 99 -32.80 -10.44 -9.34
C LEU A 99 -33.59 -11.22 -8.28
N GLU A 100 -32.95 -12.21 -7.66
CA GLU A 100 -33.48 -12.79 -6.44
C GLU A 100 -33.11 -11.88 -5.25
N THR A 101 -34.13 -11.47 -4.49
CA THR A 101 -33.96 -10.65 -3.29
C THR A 101 -34.23 -11.52 -2.09
N GLU A 102 -33.17 -11.85 -1.35
CA GLU A 102 -33.28 -12.56 -0.07
C GLU A 102 -32.93 -11.61 1.07
N ALA A 103 -33.74 -11.62 2.12
CA ALA A 103 -33.44 -10.86 3.33
C ALA A 103 -32.31 -11.57 4.09
N VAL A 104 -31.09 -11.05 4.01
CA VAL A 104 -29.95 -11.56 4.79
C VAL A 104 -30.22 -11.29 6.27
N ALA A 105 -30.25 -12.35 7.08
CA ALA A 105 -30.40 -12.23 8.52
C ALA A 105 -29.24 -11.41 9.11
N VAL A 106 -29.55 -10.29 9.77
CA VAL A 106 -28.55 -9.47 10.45
C VAL A 106 -28.16 -10.18 11.74
N ASN A 107 -26.93 -10.71 11.79
CA ASN A 107 -26.41 -11.28 13.02
C ASN A 107 -26.06 -10.13 13.97
N MET A 108 -26.76 -10.02 15.10
CA MET A 108 -26.47 -9.00 16.10
C MET A 108 -25.14 -9.33 16.80
N PRO A 109 -24.19 -8.39 16.93
CA PRO A 109 -22.98 -8.63 17.71
C PRO A 109 -23.35 -8.95 19.16
N ALA A 110 -22.65 -9.93 19.74
CA ALA A 110 -22.93 -10.38 21.10
C ALA A 110 -22.79 -9.21 22.10
N GLY A 111 -23.84 -8.98 22.90
CA GLY A 111 -23.83 -8.01 24.01
C GLY A 111 -24.61 -6.70 23.80
N VAL A 112 -25.30 -6.51 22.67
CA VAL A 112 -26.14 -5.32 22.44
C VAL A 112 -27.60 -5.60 22.79
N THR A 113 -28.19 -4.80 23.69
CA THR A 113 -29.64 -4.81 23.97
C THR A 113 -30.33 -3.62 23.29
N MET A 114 -31.38 -3.90 22.52
CA MET A 114 -32.16 -2.94 21.73
C MET A 114 -33.09 -2.04 22.60
N SER A 115 -32.63 -1.68 23.80
CA SER A 115 -33.24 -0.66 24.66
C SER A 115 -32.34 0.60 24.75
N MET A 116 -31.10 0.50 24.27
CA MET A 116 -30.09 1.58 24.34
C MET A 116 -30.06 2.49 23.11
N ALA A 117 -30.78 2.15 22.04
CA ALA A 117 -30.96 3.02 20.88
C ALA A 117 -32.43 3.44 20.84
N GLY A 118 -32.72 4.65 21.29
CA GLY A 118 -34.07 5.19 21.49
C GLY A 118 -34.89 5.43 20.22
N GLY A 119 -35.13 4.39 19.43
CA GLY A 119 -36.08 4.40 18.31
C GLY A 119 -37.05 3.25 18.46
N ALA A 120 -38.35 3.54 18.42
CA ALA A 120 -39.37 2.49 18.22
C ALA A 120 -39.01 1.66 16.97
N PRO A 121 -39.36 0.36 16.90
CA PRO A 121 -39.11 -0.44 15.71
C PRO A 121 -39.79 0.25 14.52
N ALA A 122 -38.98 0.85 13.64
CA ALA A 122 -39.45 1.33 12.37
C ALA A 122 -39.81 0.08 11.56
N THR A 123 -41.11 -0.23 11.48
CA THR A 123 -41.61 -1.14 10.47
C THR A 123 -41.16 -0.58 9.12
N PRO A 124 -40.33 -1.28 8.33
CA PRO A 124 -39.97 -0.78 7.02
C PRO A 124 -41.22 -0.86 6.14
N SER A 125 -41.93 0.25 5.99
CA SER A 125 -42.96 0.38 4.97
C SER A 125 -42.28 0.23 3.62
N GLN A 126 -42.49 -0.91 2.95
CA GLN A 126 -42.00 -1.09 1.59
C GLN A 126 -42.66 -0.04 0.68
N PRO A 127 -41.90 0.73 -0.13
CA PRO A 127 -42.51 1.64 -1.08
C PRO A 127 -43.22 0.85 -2.17
N THR A 128 -44.47 1.25 -2.46
CA THR A 128 -45.33 0.68 -3.50
C THR A 128 -44.62 0.76 -4.87
N PRO A 129 -44.82 -0.20 -5.80
CA PRO A 129 -44.15 -0.19 -7.12
C PRO A 129 -44.20 1.16 -7.85
N GLU A 130 -45.33 1.87 -7.76
CA GLU A 130 -45.52 3.20 -8.35
C GLU A 130 -44.58 4.29 -7.79
N GLN A 131 -44.18 4.18 -6.52
CA GLN A 131 -43.23 5.12 -5.90
C GLN A 131 -41.77 4.79 -6.24
N ARG A 132 -41.48 3.56 -6.68
CA ARG A 132 -40.13 3.16 -7.09
C ARG A 132 -39.80 3.71 -8.47
N ASP A 133 -40.75 3.65 -9.40
CA ASP A 133 -40.54 4.14 -10.77
C ASP A 133 -40.44 5.68 -10.78
N ALA A 134 -41.19 6.37 -9.92
CA ALA A 134 -41.10 7.83 -9.75
C ALA A 134 -39.78 8.29 -9.09
N ALA A 135 -39.17 7.47 -8.23
CA ALA A 135 -37.91 7.80 -7.55
C ALA A 135 -36.66 7.66 -8.44
N VAL A 136 -36.78 6.99 -9.59
CA VAL A 136 -35.69 6.87 -10.58
C VAL A 136 -35.57 8.15 -11.42
N ASP A 137 -36.69 8.83 -11.69
CA ASP A 137 -36.73 10.07 -12.51
C ASP A 137 -36.64 11.35 -11.66
N ALA A 138 -37.06 11.31 -10.40
CA ALA A 138 -36.94 12.44 -9.49
C ALA A 138 -35.56 12.40 -8.81
N GLY A 139 -34.66 13.32 -9.19
CA GLY A 139 -33.43 13.59 -8.43
C GLY A 139 -33.69 13.76 -6.93
N PRO A 140 -32.65 13.65 -6.08
CA PRO A 140 -32.81 13.44 -4.64
C PRO A 140 -33.80 14.44 -4.04
N PRO A 141 -34.81 13.99 -3.27
CA PRO A 141 -35.77 14.89 -2.65
C PRO A 141 -35.01 15.87 -1.76
N ALA A 142 -35.36 17.16 -1.87
CA ALA A 142 -34.82 18.17 -0.98
C ALA A 142 -35.01 17.70 0.47
N PRO A 143 -33.98 17.79 1.33
CA PRO A 143 -34.09 17.36 2.71
C PRO A 143 -35.25 18.09 3.38
N ASP A 144 -36.07 17.31 4.07
CA ASP A 144 -37.24 17.80 4.80
C ASP A 144 -36.81 18.86 5.82
N PRO A 145 -37.53 20.00 5.91
CA PRO A 145 -37.14 21.10 6.80
C PRO A 145 -37.14 20.69 8.28
N ALA A 146 -37.86 19.62 8.63
CA ALA A 146 -37.87 19.03 9.97
C ALA A 146 -36.54 18.32 10.32
N SER A 147 -35.97 17.52 9.40
CA SER A 147 -34.65 16.90 9.62
C SER A 147 -33.53 17.93 9.67
N LEU A 148 -33.60 18.98 8.86
CA LEU A 148 -32.66 20.11 8.93
C LEU A 148 -32.75 20.87 10.26
N ALA A 149 -33.96 21.07 10.78
CA ALA A 149 -34.16 21.67 12.11
C ALA A 149 -33.61 20.78 13.24
N ALA A 150 -33.78 19.45 13.13
CA ALA A 150 -33.25 18.48 14.10
C ALA A 150 -31.70 18.44 14.10
N ILE A 151 -31.08 18.42 12.91
CA ILE A 151 -29.61 18.48 12.77
C ILE A 151 -29.07 19.79 13.34
N ARG A 152 -29.73 20.92 13.07
CA ARG A 152 -29.33 22.23 13.60
C ARG A 152 -29.50 22.31 15.12
N ALA A 153 -30.57 21.74 15.67
CA ALA A 153 -30.80 21.66 17.12
C ALA A 153 -29.72 20.81 17.82
N MET A 154 -29.29 19.72 17.18
CA MET A 154 -28.22 18.85 17.68
C MET A 154 -26.83 19.51 17.59
N ALA A 155 -26.59 20.33 16.56
CA ALA A 155 -25.36 21.11 16.42
C ALA A 155 -25.27 22.33 17.37
N THR A 156 -26.41 22.86 17.82
CA THR A 156 -26.45 24.09 18.65
C THR A 156 -26.50 23.79 20.15
N THR A 157 -26.90 22.58 20.53
CA THR A 157 -26.92 22.16 21.93
C THR A 157 -25.54 21.59 22.28
N GLY A 158 -24.65 22.44 22.79
CA GLY A 158 -23.32 22.09 23.31
C GLY A 158 -23.37 21.19 24.55
N THR A 159 -23.98 20.01 24.41
CA THR A 159 -23.87 18.93 25.38
C THR A 159 -22.56 18.21 25.11
N PRO A 160 -21.62 18.17 26.06
CA PRO A 160 -20.40 17.42 25.87
C PRO A 160 -20.80 15.95 25.69
N PHE A 161 -20.43 15.39 24.55
CA PHE A 161 -20.39 13.95 24.33
C PHE A 161 -19.50 13.33 25.41
N VAL A 162 -20.13 12.82 26.46
CA VAL A 162 -19.45 12.02 27.48
C VAL A 162 -19.29 10.64 26.86
N VAL A 163 -18.09 10.34 26.36
CA VAL A 163 -17.66 8.95 26.10
C VAL A 163 -17.61 8.25 27.45
N ALA A 164 -18.76 7.76 27.89
CA ALA A 164 -18.84 6.89 29.04
C ALA A 164 -18.12 5.59 28.68
N ARG A 165 -16.84 5.53 29.05
CA ARG A 165 -15.97 4.36 29.11
C ARG A 165 -15.71 3.71 27.76
N LEU A 166 -14.59 4.12 27.16
CA LEU A 166 -13.86 3.31 26.18
C LEU A 166 -13.67 1.89 26.77
N PRO A 167 -13.86 0.82 25.97
CA PRO A 167 -13.58 -0.53 26.43
C PRO A 167 -12.14 -0.59 26.95
N GLY A 168 -11.99 -1.12 28.17
CA GLY A 168 -10.71 -1.18 28.87
C GLY A 168 -9.64 -1.80 27.97
N THR A 169 -8.53 -1.10 27.82
CA THR A 169 -7.40 -1.52 26.99
C THR A 169 -6.83 -2.82 27.53
N ALA A 170 -7.14 -3.95 26.89
CA ALA A 170 -6.55 -5.26 27.12
C ALA A 170 -5.13 -5.37 26.51
N THR A 171 -4.34 -4.29 26.59
CA THR A 171 -2.93 -4.25 26.22
C THR A 171 -2.11 -4.05 27.50
N PRO A 172 -1.06 -4.85 27.78
CA PRO A 172 -0.33 -4.84 29.05
C PRO A 172 0.63 -3.63 29.15
N ALA A 173 0.14 -2.43 28.87
CA ALA A 173 0.91 -1.19 28.92
C ALA A 173 1.42 -0.91 30.34
N GLN A 174 0.64 -1.24 31.37
CA GLN A 174 1.04 -1.07 32.76
C GLN A 174 2.25 -1.94 33.13
N LEU A 175 2.35 -3.16 32.58
CA LEU A 175 3.48 -4.06 32.84
C LEU A 175 4.76 -3.53 32.17
N ASN A 176 4.67 -3.14 30.89
CA ASN A 176 5.80 -2.58 30.14
C ASN A 176 6.31 -1.25 30.75
N LEU A 177 5.40 -0.45 31.31
CA LEU A 177 5.75 0.80 31.98
C LEU A 177 6.52 0.55 33.28
N ILE A 178 6.14 -0.45 34.07
CA ILE A 178 6.87 -0.86 35.28
C ILE A 178 8.27 -1.38 34.94
N PHE A 179 8.40 -2.22 33.90
CA PHE A 179 9.71 -2.69 33.43
C PHE A 179 10.60 -1.52 32.95
N GLY A 180 10.05 -0.58 32.17
CA GLY A 180 10.77 0.60 31.73
C GLY A 180 11.26 1.47 32.90
N ALA A 181 10.39 1.72 33.89
CA ALA A 181 10.74 2.49 35.07
C ALA A 181 11.84 1.79 35.90
N ALA A 182 11.75 0.47 36.08
CA ALA A 182 12.75 -0.31 36.81
C ALA A 182 14.13 -0.23 36.13
N CYS A 183 14.19 -0.34 34.79
CA CYS A 183 15.44 -0.21 34.04
C CYS A 183 16.07 1.18 34.19
N LEU A 184 15.27 2.26 34.20
CA LEU A 184 15.78 3.63 34.38
C LEU A 184 16.36 3.85 35.78
N VAL A 185 15.70 3.33 36.82
CA VAL A 185 16.20 3.41 38.20
C VAL A 185 17.51 2.63 38.34
N LEU A 186 17.59 1.43 37.78
CA LEU A 186 18.82 0.62 37.79
C LEU A 186 19.97 1.35 37.07
N ALA A 187 19.71 1.91 35.88
CA ALA A 187 20.71 2.66 35.13
C ALA A 187 21.22 3.89 35.91
N ALA A 188 20.32 4.63 36.56
CA ALA A 188 20.69 5.77 37.40
C ALA A 188 21.54 5.34 38.61
N LEU A 189 21.20 4.21 39.25
CA LEU A 189 21.97 3.65 40.36
C LEU A 189 23.37 3.23 39.94
N LEU A 190 23.51 2.54 38.79
CA LEU A 190 24.80 2.13 38.25
C LEU A 190 25.68 3.33 37.90
N LEU A 191 25.11 4.38 37.28
CA LEU A 191 25.82 5.61 36.99
C LEU A 191 26.25 6.35 38.27
N TRP A 192 25.42 6.36 39.30
CA TRP A 192 25.74 6.95 40.59
C TRP A 192 26.86 6.19 41.32
N LEU A 193 26.82 4.85 41.31
CA LEU A 193 27.86 4.00 41.90
C LEU A 193 29.19 4.12 41.14
N ALA A 194 29.15 4.18 39.80
CA ALA A 194 30.33 4.40 38.97
C ALA A 194 30.97 5.76 39.26
N ARG A 195 30.15 6.82 39.38
CA ARG A 195 30.62 8.17 39.76
C ARG A 195 31.21 8.23 41.17
N ARG A 196 30.65 7.48 42.13
CA ARG A 196 31.19 7.40 43.49
C ARG A 196 32.52 6.66 43.60
N ARG A 197 32.78 5.68 42.73
CA ARG A 197 34.03 4.90 42.73
C ARG A 197 35.20 5.61 42.04
N GLY A 198 34.95 6.60 41.19
CA GLY A 198 35.98 7.40 40.51
C GLY A 198 36.56 8.57 41.32
N GLY A 199 36.32 8.63 42.64
CA GLY A 199 36.68 9.77 43.50
C GLY A 199 37.81 9.54 44.51
N LEU A 200 38.61 8.47 44.37
CA LEU A 200 39.79 8.22 45.19
C LEU A 200 40.99 7.89 44.27
N SER A 201 41.69 8.92 43.83
CA SER A 201 43.06 8.88 43.31
C SER A 201 43.74 10.18 43.72
#